data_AF-A0A7C3EYI8-F1
#
_entry.id   AF-A0A7C3EYI8-F1
#
_cell.length_a   1.000
_cell.length_b   1.000
_cell.length_c   1.000
_cell.angle_alpha   90.00
_cell.angle_beta   90.00
_cell.angle_gamma   90.00
#
_symmetry.space_group_name_H-M   'P 1'
#
loop_
_entity.id
_entity.type
_entity.pdbx_description
1 polymer ?
#
loop_
_entity_poly.entity_id
_entity_poly.type
_entity_poly.pdbx_seq_one_letter_code
_entity_poly.pdbx_strand_id
1 'polypeptide(L)'
;MARVGLRLGMALAGCAALAAAGEATGKIAGTLAPAGRALKVGAVERIPATIMKLMDKTHWGKVDPKTGEYSVEGLAPRKYDLVVETAEGRIEGVELRVLGEENEPTYDLNPGTGELRVQRFDEKQLSEEGEVRTPEERRRRLSKELRLDKLEDHLKKLLTVAQFMDTNRVLYIHGTPKRAVVLMELARKSAFYADKGGEVIWRIETYPYLWMGDVWHKPNKGLQVLQRLRLDGREFAKMGYVYDPALGGIAVKAGETTKLDYTLPNKLPASLGKVPE
;
A
#
# COMPACT_ATOMS: atom_id res chain seq x y z
N MET A 1 -56.55 40.41 -60.02
CA MET A 1 -56.31 39.35 -59.03
C MET A 1 -54.87 38.89 -59.15
N ALA A 2 -53.97 39.40 -58.30
CA ALA A 2 -52.54 39.05 -58.32
C ALA A 2 -52.25 38.07 -57.17
N ARG A 3 -51.69 36.89 -57.48
CA ARG A 3 -51.34 35.85 -56.51
C ARG A 3 -49.97 36.17 -55.89
N VAL A 4 -49.96 36.39 -54.58
CA VAL A 4 -48.77 36.51 -53.73
C VAL A 4 -48.21 35.11 -53.47
N GLY A 5 -46.99 34.85 -53.93
CA GLY A 5 -46.27 33.60 -53.66
C GLY A 5 -45.49 33.70 -52.34
N LEU A 6 -45.95 32.99 -51.32
CA LEU A 6 -45.29 32.86 -50.03
C LEU A 6 -44.23 31.75 -50.10
N ARG A 7 -42.94 32.10 -49.98
CA ARG A 7 -41.84 31.12 -49.86
C ARG A 7 -41.65 30.73 -48.40
N LEU A 8 -41.88 29.45 -48.10
CA LEU A 8 -41.66 28.84 -46.79
C LEU A 8 -40.15 28.56 -46.62
N GLY A 9 -39.49 29.31 -45.74
CA GLY A 9 -38.11 29.07 -45.34
C GLY A 9 -38.05 27.95 -44.28
N MET A 10 -37.39 26.85 -44.60
CA MET A 10 -37.21 25.71 -43.73
C MET A 10 -35.95 25.92 -42.87
N ALA A 11 -36.12 26.14 -41.56
CA ALA A 11 -35.02 26.27 -40.61
C ALA A 11 -34.51 24.88 -40.18
N LEU A 12 -33.26 24.57 -40.53
CA LEU A 12 -32.53 23.40 -40.02
C LEU A 12 -32.09 23.65 -38.58
N ALA A 13 -32.78 23.01 -37.63
CA ALA A 13 -32.36 22.94 -36.23
C ALA A 13 -31.19 21.96 -36.11
N GLY A 14 -29.96 22.49 -36.00
CA GLY A 14 -28.77 21.71 -35.71
C GLY A 14 -28.79 21.19 -34.27
N CYS A 15 -29.03 19.89 -34.09
CA CYS A 15 -28.74 19.20 -32.83
C CYS A 15 -27.22 19.13 -32.65
N ALA A 16 -26.66 20.04 -31.85
CA ALA A 16 -25.29 19.92 -31.36
C ALA A 16 -25.24 18.75 -30.36
N ALA A 17 -24.68 17.62 -30.79
CA ALA A 17 -24.35 16.53 -29.89
C ALA A 17 -23.24 17.00 -28.92
N LEU A 18 -23.62 17.25 -27.67
CA LEU A 18 -22.66 17.38 -26.57
C LEU A 18 -21.98 16.03 -26.38
N ALA A 19 -20.84 15.82 -27.05
CA ALA A 19 -19.94 14.74 -26.71
C ALA A 19 -19.53 14.96 -25.25
N ALA A 20 -19.94 14.05 -24.37
CA ALA A 20 -19.45 14.03 -22.99
C ALA A 20 -17.93 13.92 -23.05
N ALA A 21 -17.23 15.01 -22.74
CA ALA A 21 -15.80 15.01 -22.59
C ALA A 21 -15.48 14.05 -21.44
N GLY A 22 -15.08 12.82 -21.77
CA GLY A 22 -14.63 11.86 -20.78
C GLY A 22 -13.47 12.49 -20.01
N GLU A 23 -13.53 12.46 -18.68
CA GLU A 23 -12.42 12.93 -17.84
C GLU A 23 -11.13 12.27 -18.34
N ALA A 24 -10.11 13.09 -18.60
CA ALA A 24 -8.81 12.59 -19.04
C ALA A 24 -8.26 11.63 -17.98
N THR A 25 -8.06 10.37 -18.38
CA THR A 25 -7.51 9.33 -17.53
C THR A 25 -5.98 9.29 -17.63
N GLY A 26 -5.32 8.85 -16.57
CA GLY A 26 -3.89 8.56 -16.56
C GLY A 26 -3.62 7.06 -16.72
N LYS A 27 -2.33 6.69 -16.69
CA LYS A 27 -1.88 5.30 -16.70
C LYS A 27 -0.65 5.08 -15.83
N ILE A 28 -0.50 3.87 -15.30
CA ILE A 28 0.73 3.38 -14.67
C ILE A 28 1.38 2.39 -15.65
N ALA A 29 2.67 2.53 -15.92
CA ALA A 29 3.39 1.63 -16.82
C ALA A 29 4.85 1.47 -16.40
N GLY A 30 5.49 0.39 -16.83
CA GLY A 30 6.90 0.16 -16.57
C GLY A 30 7.31 -1.27 -16.89
N THR A 31 8.37 -1.74 -16.24
CA THR A 31 8.92 -3.09 -16.45
C THR A 31 8.97 -3.88 -15.15
N LEU A 32 8.52 -5.14 -15.18
CA LEU A 32 8.65 -6.11 -14.11
C LEU A 32 9.80 -7.07 -14.42
N ALA A 33 10.84 -7.08 -13.58
CA ALA A 33 12.00 -7.95 -13.74
C ALA A 33 12.02 -9.05 -12.66
N PRO A 34 12.34 -10.32 -12.97
CA PRO A 34 12.54 -10.85 -14.31
C PRO A 34 11.22 -10.98 -15.09
N ALA A 35 11.31 -10.87 -16.42
CA ALA A 35 10.17 -11.09 -17.30
C ALA A 35 9.59 -12.51 -17.16
N GLY A 36 8.30 -12.66 -17.46
CA GLY A 36 7.59 -13.96 -17.45
C GLY A 36 7.16 -14.44 -16.08
N ARG A 37 7.58 -13.75 -15.01
CA ARG A 37 7.23 -14.09 -13.63
C ARG A 37 5.86 -13.54 -13.21
N ALA A 38 5.51 -12.36 -13.71
CA ALA A 38 4.19 -11.77 -13.48
C ALA A 38 3.14 -12.46 -14.36
N LEU A 39 2.08 -12.95 -13.73
CA LEU A 39 0.91 -13.52 -14.41
C LEU A 39 -0.15 -12.43 -14.67
N LYS A 40 -0.31 -11.50 -13.72
CA LYS A 40 -1.18 -10.33 -13.84
C LYS A 40 -0.59 -9.14 -13.14
N VAL A 41 -1.01 -7.96 -13.57
CA VAL A 41 -0.69 -6.69 -12.95
C VAL A 41 -1.92 -5.81 -12.95
N GLY A 42 -2.14 -5.08 -11.87
CA GLY A 42 -3.27 -4.16 -11.74
C GLY A 42 -2.95 -3.01 -10.80
N ALA A 43 -3.88 -2.07 -10.72
CA ALA A 43 -3.86 -0.98 -9.76
C ALA A 43 -5.07 -1.10 -8.83
N VAL A 44 -4.82 -1.17 -7.53
CA VAL A 44 -5.84 -1.21 -6.48
C VAL A 44 -6.18 0.22 -6.09
N GLU A 45 -7.44 0.57 -6.29
CA GLU A 45 -8.06 1.78 -5.80
C GLU A 45 -8.64 1.50 -4.41
N ARG A 46 -8.02 2.06 -3.38
CA ARG A 46 -8.49 1.95 -1.99
C ARG A 46 -9.73 2.79 -1.79
N ILE A 47 -10.84 2.15 -1.46
CA ILE A 47 -12.09 2.85 -1.16
C ILE A 47 -12.17 3.08 0.34
N PRO A 48 -12.24 4.33 0.83
CA PRO A 48 -12.35 4.60 2.26
C PRO A 48 -13.56 3.89 2.88
N ALA A 49 -13.37 3.31 4.06
CA ALA A 49 -14.41 2.58 4.79
C ALA A 49 -15.64 3.44 5.18
N THR A 50 -15.58 4.76 4.98
CA THR A 50 -16.71 5.68 5.18
C THR A 50 -17.84 5.46 4.17
N ILE A 51 -17.57 4.82 3.03
CA ILE A 51 -18.57 4.49 2.02
C ILE A 51 -18.98 3.03 2.22
N MET A 52 -19.98 2.81 3.07
CA MET A 52 -20.43 1.47 3.51
C MET A 52 -20.62 0.49 2.33
N LYS A 53 -20.03 -0.72 2.45
CA LYS A 53 -20.12 -1.88 1.55
C LYS A 53 -19.31 -1.84 0.24
N LEU A 54 -18.53 -0.79 -0.03
CA LEU A 54 -17.66 -0.82 -1.20
C LEU A 54 -16.37 -1.57 -0.88
N MET A 55 -16.06 -2.56 -1.72
CA MET A 55 -14.76 -3.24 -1.73
C MET A 55 -13.78 -2.44 -2.57
N ASP A 56 -12.50 -2.53 -2.25
CA ASP A 56 -11.43 -1.97 -3.09
C ASP A 56 -11.62 -2.41 -4.55
N LYS A 57 -11.43 -1.47 -5.47
CA LYS A 57 -11.57 -1.73 -6.90
C LYS A 57 -10.21 -2.02 -7.48
N THR A 58 -10.06 -3.15 -8.16
CA THR A 58 -8.84 -3.45 -8.91
C THR A 58 -9.04 -3.16 -10.40
N HIS A 59 -8.15 -2.35 -10.96
CA HIS A 59 -8.07 -2.06 -12.40
C HIS A 59 -6.97 -2.93 -12.99
N TRP A 60 -7.34 -3.99 -13.70
CA TRP A 60 -6.37 -4.91 -14.29
C TRP A 60 -5.77 -4.34 -15.58
N GLY A 61 -4.45 -4.49 -15.71
CA GLY A 61 -3.68 -4.07 -16.86
C GLY A 61 -3.26 -5.22 -17.76
N LYS A 62 -2.32 -4.91 -18.66
CA LYS A 62 -1.63 -5.88 -19.53
C LYS A 62 -0.19 -6.02 -19.06
N VAL A 63 0.36 -7.21 -19.19
CA VAL A 63 1.79 -7.49 -18.99
C VAL A 63 2.28 -8.38 -20.13
N ASP A 64 3.42 -8.03 -20.72
CA ASP A 64 4.11 -8.87 -21.69
C ASP A 64 5.04 -9.84 -20.95
N PRO A 65 4.81 -11.16 -21.02
CA PRO A 65 5.64 -12.13 -20.31
C PRO A 65 7.06 -12.27 -20.88
N LYS A 66 7.36 -11.77 -22.09
CA LYS A 66 8.69 -11.85 -22.67
C LYS A 66 9.59 -10.70 -22.24
N THR A 67 9.05 -9.49 -22.20
CA THR A 67 9.80 -8.27 -21.87
C THR A 67 9.63 -7.85 -20.42
N GLY A 68 8.53 -8.26 -19.77
CA GLY A 68 8.12 -7.77 -18.46
C GLY A 68 7.44 -6.40 -18.51
N GLU A 69 7.29 -5.80 -19.69
CA GLU A 69 6.61 -4.52 -19.85
C GLU A 69 5.14 -4.63 -19.46
N TYR A 70 4.61 -3.60 -18.80
CA TYR A 70 3.21 -3.56 -18.41
C TYR A 70 2.58 -2.19 -18.52
N SER A 71 1.24 -2.18 -18.61
CA SER A 71 0.43 -0.97 -18.49
C SER A 71 -0.91 -1.22 -17.80
N VAL A 72 -1.31 -0.29 -16.93
CA VAL A 72 -2.64 -0.17 -16.35
C VAL A 72 -3.20 1.19 -16.77
N GLU A 73 -4.21 1.19 -17.63
CA GLU A 73 -4.74 2.38 -18.30
C GLU A 73 -6.13 2.75 -17.78
N GLY A 74 -6.65 3.94 -18.15
CA GLY A 74 -8.00 4.34 -17.78
C GLY A 74 -8.15 4.73 -16.30
N LEU A 75 -7.05 5.09 -15.64
CA LEU A 75 -7.04 5.41 -14.22
C LEU A 75 -7.45 6.86 -13.98
N ALA A 76 -8.44 7.09 -13.12
CA ALA A 76 -8.79 8.43 -12.68
C ALA A 76 -7.61 9.07 -11.89
N PRO A 77 -7.42 10.39 -11.91
CA PRO A 77 -6.34 11.05 -11.17
C PRO A 77 -6.48 10.89 -9.66
N ARG A 78 -5.67 10.00 -9.06
CA ARG A 78 -5.60 9.72 -7.61
C ARG A 78 -4.40 8.82 -7.32
N LYS A 79 -4.28 8.35 -6.07
CA LYS A 79 -3.28 7.36 -5.68
C LYS A 79 -3.82 5.94 -5.82
N TYR A 80 -2.96 5.03 -6.23
CA TYR A 80 -3.24 3.60 -6.34
C TYR A 80 -2.10 2.79 -5.73
N ASP A 81 -2.42 1.57 -5.30
CA ASP A 81 -1.42 0.57 -4.95
C ASP A 81 -1.27 -0.39 -6.14
N LEU A 82 -0.06 -0.61 -6.67
CA LEU A 82 0.16 -1.60 -7.71
C LEU A 82 0.04 -3.01 -7.11
N VAL A 83 -0.59 -3.93 -7.84
CA VAL A 83 -0.64 -5.34 -7.48
C VAL A 83 -0.07 -6.18 -8.60
N VAL A 84 0.75 -7.17 -8.24
CA VAL A 84 1.29 -8.18 -9.15
C VAL A 84 0.92 -9.57 -8.63
N GLU A 85 0.28 -10.38 -9.48
CA GLU A 85 0.06 -11.81 -9.23
C GLU A 85 1.16 -12.63 -9.90
N THR A 86 1.76 -13.54 -9.16
CA THR A 86 2.79 -14.49 -9.62
C THR A 86 2.36 -15.92 -9.31
N ALA A 87 3.12 -16.92 -9.78
CA ALA A 87 2.89 -18.31 -9.41
C ALA A 87 3.05 -18.57 -7.89
N GLU A 88 3.86 -17.75 -7.20
CA GLU A 88 4.10 -17.85 -5.75
C GLU A 88 2.99 -17.19 -4.90
N GLY A 89 2.18 -16.33 -5.52
CA GLY A 89 1.14 -15.56 -4.85
C GLY A 89 1.11 -14.09 -5.25
N ARG A 90 0.50 -13.27 -4.40
CA ARG A 90 0.20 -11.85 -4.63
C ARG A 90 1.18 -10.93 -3.91
N ILE A 91 1.68 -9.93 -4.63
CA ILE A 91 2.46 -8.82 -4.10
C ILE A 91 1.63 -7.56 -4.30
N GLU A 92 1.25 -6.89 -3.21
CA GLU A 92 0.38 -5.72 -3.26
C GLU A 92 1.09 -4.49 -2.66
N GLY A 93 0.91 -3.34 -3.30
CA GLY A 93 1.35 -2.06 -2.77
C GLY A 93 0.58 -1.67 -1.51
N VAL A 94 1.22 -0.84 -0.68
CA VAL A 94 0.54 -0.19 0.43
C VAL A 94 1.10 1.20 0.67
N GLU A 95 0.22 2.19 0.64
CA GLU A 95 0.57 3.54 1.09
C GLU A 95 0.68 3.58 2.62
N LEU A 96 1.90 3.80 3.13
CA LEU A 96 2.18 3.97 4.56
C LEU A 96 2.47 5.43 4.95
N ARG A 97 2.20 6.35 4.03
CA ARG A 97 2.49 7.78 4.17
C ARG A 97 1.87 8.35 5.45
N VAL A 98 2.64 9.14 6.20
CA VAL A 98 2.14 9.87 7.37
C VAL A 98 1.86 11.34 7.06
N LEU A 99 0.82 11.88 7.70
CA LEU A 99 0.43 13.27 7.48
C LEU A 99 1.53 14.22 7.98
N GLY A 100 1.98 15.13 7.11
CA GLY A 100 2.95 16.18 7.46
C GLY A 100 4.42 15.75 7.34
N GLU A 101 4.72 14.56 6.83
CA GLU A 101 6.09 14.04 6.71
C GLU A 101 6.99 14.85 5.76
N GLU A 102 6.42 15.70 4.91
CA GLU A 102 7.14 16.40 3.84
C GLU A 102 8.34 17.22 4.32
N ASN A 103 8.25 17.71 5.55
CA ASN A 103 9.24 18.58 6.18
C ASN A 103 9.89 17.94 7.41
N GLU A 104 9.75 16.62 7.59
CA GLU A 104 10.33 15.90 8.72
C GLU A 104 11.27 14.79 8.23
N PRO A 105 12.28 14.42 9.03
CA PRO A 105 12.98 13.17 8.84
C PRO A 105 11.99 12.01 8.80
N THR A 106 12.15 11.14 7.82
CA THR A 106 11.37 9.92 7.71
C THR A 106 12.22 8.69 7.80
N TYR A 107 11.61 7.60 8.23
CA TYR A 107 12.24 6.30 8.27
C TYR A 107 11.29 5.21 7.79
N ASP A 108 11.93 4.15 7.34
CA ASP A 108 11.35 2.89 6.93
C ASP A 108 12.08 1.78 7.69
N LEU A 109 11.37 1.00 8.49
CA LEU A 109 11.90 -0.18 9.16
C LEU A 109 11.14 -1.42 8.70
N ASN A 110 11.89 -2.42 8.24
CA ASN A 110 11.41 -3.79 8.11
C ASN A 110 11.88 -4.59 9.33
N PRO A 111 11.01 -4.90 10.32
CA PRO A 111 11.43 -5.62 11.52
C PRO A 111 11.88 -7.06 11.25
N GLY A 112 11.41 -7.67 10.16
CA GLY A 112 11.75 -9.05 9.78
C GLY A 112 13.18 -9.18 9.25
N THR A 113 13.70 -8.17 8.54
CA THR A 113 15.09 -8.15 8.05
C THR A 113 16.01 -7.28 8.92
N GLY A 114 15.42 -6.43 9.76
CA GLY A 114 16.11 -5.38 10.48
C GLY A 114 16.52 -4.20 9.59
N GLU A 115 16.18 -4.16 8.30
CA GLU A 115 16.59 -3.07 7.43
C GLU A 115 15.95 -1.75 7.87
N LEU A 116 16.78 -0.73 8.14
CA LEU A 116 16.37 0.63 8.49
C LEU A 116 16.87 1.59 7.40
N ARG A 117 15.95 2.23 6.69
CA ARG A 117 16.26 3.32 5.76
C ARG A 117 15.80 4.63 6.37
N VAL A 118 16.66 5.63 6.38
CA VAL A 118 16.34 6.97 6.88
C VAL A 118 16.48 7.96 5.73
N GLN A 119 15.50 8.85 5.61
CA GLN A 119 15.41 9.84 4.56
C GLN A 119 15.22 11.21 5.22
N ARG A 120 15.66 12.29 4.55
CA ARG A 120 15.53 13.67 5.05
C ARG A 120 16.10 13.87 6.46
N PHE A 121 17.12 13.09 6.81
CA PHE A 121 17.81 13.18 8.09
C PHE A 121 19.30 13.44 7.84
N ASP A 122 19.80 14.54 8.39
CA ASP A 122 21.22 14.85 8.31
C ASP A 122 21.97 14.14 9.44
N GLU A 123 22.48 12.96 9.15
CA GLU A 123 23.25 12.18 10.11
C GLU A 123 24.55 12.86 10.55
N LYS A 124 25.07 13.82 9.79
CA LYS A 124 26.28 14.55 10.18
C LYS A 124 26.05 15.40 11.41
N GLN A 125 24.81 15.88 11.62
CA GLN A 125 24.45 16.60 12.84
C GLN A 125 24.54 15.74 14.11
N LEU A 126 24.59 14.42 13.94
CA LEU A 126 24.72 13.47 15.03
C LEU A 126 26.17 13.03 15.31
N SER A 127 27.17 13.44 14.54
CA SER A 127 28.53 12.92 14.73
C SER A 127 29.51 14.07 14.91
N GLU A 128 30.48 13.88 15.80
CA GLU A 128 31.60 14.82 15.90
C GLU A 128 32.50 14.67 14.67
N GLU A 129 33.17 15.75 14.26
CA GLU A 129 34.07 15.72 13.10
C GLU A 129 35.20 14.72 13.35
N GLY A 130 35.33 13.71 12.46
CA GLY A 130 36.31 12.63 12.59
C GLY A 130 35.87 11.42 13.41
N GLU A 131 34.65 11.42 13.96
CA GLU A 131 34.11 10.28 14.70
C GLU A 131 33.73 9.12 13.76
N VAL A 132 34.44 7.99 13.87
CA VAL A 132 34.10 6.75 13.15
C VAL A 132 33.26 5.87 14.07
N ARG A 133 32.03 5.56 13.64
CA ARG A 133 31.10 4.69 14.37
C ARG A 133 30.88 3.38 13.65
N THR A 134 30.62 2.34 14.43
CA THR A 134 30.14 1.06 13.90
C THR A 134 28.72 1.17 13.35
N PRO A 135 28.31 0.31 12.40
CA PRO A 135 26.92 0.25 11.91
C PRO A 135 25.88 0.09 13.03
N GLU A 136 26.20 -0.69 14.07
CA GLU A 136 25.34 -0.95 15.22
C GLU A 136 25.15 0.30 16.09
N GLU A 137 26.21 1.04 16.38
CA GLU A 137 26.15 2.30 17.11
C GLU A 137 25.35 3.36 16.34
N ARG A 138 25.59 3.44 15.02
CA ARG A 138 24.84 4.32 14.13
C ARG A 138 23.35 3.99 14.17
N ARG A 139 22.99 2.70 14.03
CA ARG A 139 21.60 2.24 14.14
C ARG A 139 20.98 2.58 15.49
N ARG A 140 21.68 2.30 16.59
CA ARG A 140 21.19 2.58 17.94
C ARG A 140 20.90 4.08 18.13
N ARG A 141 21.78 4.93 17.62
CA ARG A 141 21.60 6.38 17.71
C ARG A 141 20.43 6.84 16.84
N LEU A 142 20.36 6.42 15.59
CA LEU A 142 19.22 6.70 14.71
C LEU A 142 17.90 6.26 15.34
N SER A 143 17.88 5.04 15.89
CA SER A 143 16.70 4.50 16.55
C SER A 143 16.24 5.37 17.72
N LYS A 144 17.18 5.89 18.52
CA LYS A 144 16.87 6.82 19.62
C LYS A 144 16.37 8.18 19.14
N GLU A 145 17.05 8.79 18.17
CA GLU A 145 16.68 10.13 17.64
C GLU A 145 15.32 10.11 16.95
N LEU A 146 15.03 9.03 16.23
CA LEU A 146 13.76 8.80 15.57
C LEU A 146 12.68 8.22 16.50
N ARG A 147 13.02 7.97 17.77
CA ARG A 147 12.16 7.36 18.80
C ARG A 147 11.61 5.99 18.42
N LEU A 148 12.33 5.31 17.53
CA LEU A 148 12.00 3.99 17.01
C LEU A 148 12.19 2.93 18.09
N ASP A 149 13.20 3.07 18.94
CA ASP A 149 13.43 2.19 20.10
C ASP A 149 12.19 2.13 21.01
N LYS A 150 11.60 3.29 21.29
CA LYS A 150 10.36 3.40 22.07
C LYS A 150 9.16 2.84 21.35
N LEU A 151 9.09 2.98 20.02
CA LEU A 151 8.01 2.41 19.22
C LEU A 151 8.10 0.88 19.21
N GLU A 152 9.29 0.32 18.97
CA GLU A 152 9.56 -1.11 18.99
C GLU A 152 9.23 -1.71 20.37
N ASP A 153 9.65 -1.05 21.46
CA ASP A 153 9.31 -1.47 22.82
C ASP A 153 7.80 -1.42 23.09
N HIS A 154 7.11 -0.39 22.61
CA HIS A 154 5.65 -0.28 22.71
C HIS A 154 4.96 -1.41 21.95
N LEU A 155 5.39 -1.69 20.71
CA LEU A 155 4.85 -2.76 19.89
C LEU A 155 5.09 -4.14 20.52
N LYS A 156 6.31 -4.42 21.01
CA LYS A 156 6.61 -5.67 21.72
C LYS A 156 5.65 -5.89 22.89
N LYS A 157 5.40 -4.87 23.72
CA LYS A 157 4.43 -4.97 24.83
C LYS A 157 3.03 -5.28 24.33
N LEU A 158 2.57 -4.58 23.29
CA LEU A 158 1.25 -4.81 22.70
C LEU A 158 1.07 -6.24 22.17
N LEU A 159 2.13 -6.84 21.61
CA LEU A 159 2.15 -8.22 21.11
C LEU A 159 2.11 -9.27 22.22
N THR A 160 2.45 -8.93 23.47
CA THR A 160 2.42 -9.87 24.61
C THR A 160 1.08 -9.95 25.32
N VAL A 161 0.20 -8.96 25.13
CA VAL A 161 -1.14 -8.97 25.73
C VAL A 161 -1.94 -10.09 25.07
N ALA A 162 -2.71 -10.84 25.85
CA ALA A 162 -3.63 -11.86 25.30
C ALA A 162 -4.63 -11.16 24.37
N GLN A 163 -4.58 -11.50 23.08
CA GLN A 163 -5.47 -10.94 22.06
C GLN A 163 -6.38 -12.02 21.49
N PHE A 164 -7.47 -11.57 20.88
CA PHE A 164 -8.33 -12.44 20.08
C PHE A 164 -7.53 -13.13 18.94
N MET A 165 -6.57 -12.43 18.35
CA MET A 165 -5.69 -12.98 17.30
C MET A 165 -4.52 -13.71 17.95
N ASP A 166 -4.20 -14.91 17.47
CA ASP A 166 -3.06 -15.71 17.97
C ASP A 166 -1.75 -15.39 17.25
N THR A 167 -1.83 -14.81 16.06
CA THR A 167 -0.69 -14.25 15.33
C THR A 167 -0.88 -12.75 15.25
N ASN A 168 0.09 -12.00 15.76
CA ASN A 168 0.20 -10.56 15.58
C ASN A 168 1.64 -10.26 15.16
N ARG A 169 1.85 -9.75 13.96
CA ARG A 169 3.17 -9.54 13.40
C ARG A 169 3.29 -8.17 12.77
N VAL A 170 4.35 -7.45 13.13
CA VAL A 170 4.71 -6.19 12.48
C VAL A 170 5.46 -6.53 11.20
N LEU A 171 4.92 -6.11 10.05
CA LEU A 171 5.54 -6.34 8.75
C LEU A 171 6.44 -5.17 8.35
N TYR A 172 6.01 -3.95 8.62
CA TYR A 172 6.70 -2.74 8.20
C TYR A 172 6.33 -1.55 9.08
N ILE A 173 7.24 -0.61 9.25
CA ILE A 173 7.01 0.66 9.93
C ILE A 173 7.50 1.79 9.04
N HIS A 174 6.64 2.75 8.75
CA HIS A 174 7.02 4.01 8.13
C HIS A 174 6.66 5.16 9.07
N GLY A 175 7.50 6.19 9.17
CA GLY A 175 7.15 7.32 10.02
C GLY A 175 8.18 8.43 10.11
N THR A 176 7.88 9.37 10.99
CA THR A 176 8.73 10.45 11.48
C THR A 176 8.94 10.28 12.99
N PRO A 177 9.77 11.11 13.65
CA PRO A 177 9.89 11.09 15.11
C PRO A 177 8.59 11.37 15.89
N LYS A 178 7.54 11.86 15.22
CA LYS A 178 6.27 12.23 15.87
C LYS A 178 5.10 11.36 15.44
N ARG A 179 5.18 10.70 14.29
CA ARG A 179 4.08 9.95 13.69
C ARG A 179 4.61 8.69 13.04
N ALA A 180 3.89 7.59 13.15
CA ALA A 180 4.21 6.38 12.41
C ALA A 180 2.96 5.71 11.90
N VAL A 181 3.09 4.92 10.85
CA VAL A 181 2.12 3.94 10.40
C VAL A 181 2.81 2.59 10.42
N VAL A 182 2.19 1.65 11.13
CA VAL A 182 2.68 0.30 11.32
C VAL A 182 1.79 -0.64 10.52
N LEU A 183 2.38 -1.39 9.58
CA LEU A 183 1.70 -2.45 8.84
C LEU A 183 1.69 -3.72 9.67
N MET A 184 0.49 -4.22 9.96
CA MET A 184 0.25 -5.36 10.84
C MET A 184 -0.36 -6.51 10.07
N GLU A 185 0.17 -7.70 10.27
CA GLU A 185 -0.51 -8.94 9.99
C GLU A 185 -1.11 -9.51 11.26
N LEU A 186 -2.37 -9.92 11.15
CA LEU A 186 -3.11 -10.54 12.22
C LEU A 186 -3.70 -11.84 11.70
N ALA A 187 -3.50 -12.96 12.41
CA ALA A 187 -4.23 -14.19 12.15
C ALA A 187 -4.85 -14.77 13.43
N ARG A 188 -5.98 -15.44 13.26
CA ARG A 188 -6.59 -16.32 14.27
C ARG A 188 -6.70 -17.69 13.63
N LYS A 189 -5.78 -18.59 13.99
CA LYS A 189 -5.70 -19.98 13.50
C LYS A 189 -6.37 -20.98 14.46
N SER A 190 -6.45 -20.62 15.73
CA SER A 190 -7.11 -21.39 16.79
C SER A 190 -8.63 -21.16 16.80
N ALA A 191 -9.37 -22.15 17.31
CA ALA A 191 -10.82 -22.14 17.35
C ALA A 191 -11.39 -20.88 18.03
N PHE A 192 -12.55 -20.42 17.56
CA PHE A 192 -13.27 -19.26 18.07
C PHE A 192 -14.78 -19.50 18.08
N TYR A 193 -15.55 -18.68 18.80
CA TYR A 193 -16.98 -18.91 19.08
C TYR A 193 -17.87 -19.17 17.84
N ALA A 194 -17.50 -18.62 16.68
CA ALA A 194 -18.23 -18.76 15.43
C ALA A 194 -17.49 -19.62 14.38
N ASP A 195 -16.47 -20.37 14.79
CA ASP A 195 -15.68 -21.27 13.94
C ASP A 195 -16.52 -22.48 13.53
N LYS A 196 -16.45 -22.85 12.26
CA LYS A 196 -17.05 -24.08 11.71
C LYS A 196 -16.07 -25.27 11.71
N GLY A 197 -14.91 -25.10 12.33
CA GLY A 197 -13.83 -26.06 12.45
C GLY A 197 -12.76 -25.82 11.39
N GLY A 198 -11.55 -25.49 11.83
CA GLY A 198 -10.39 -25.35 10.96
C GLY A 198 -10.39 -24.08 10.10
N GLU A 199 -11.22 -23.09 10.42
CA GLU A 199 -11.19 -21.80 9.75
C GLU A 199 -10.10 -20.88 10.30
N VAL A 200 -9.51 -20.09 9.42
CA VAL A 200 -8.55 -19.04 9.77
C VAL A 200 -9.16 -17.68 9.43
N ILE A 201 -9.11 -16.75 10.38
CA ILE A 201 -9.33 -15.32 10.10
C ILE A 201 -7.97 -14.67 9.89
N TRP A 202 -7.75 -14.09 8.72
CA TRP A 202 -6.52 -13.36 8.40
C TRP A 202 -6.83 -11.92 8.03
N ARG A 203 -6.04 -10.99 8.56
CA ARG A 203 -6.19 -9.55 8.32
C ARG A 203 -4.85 -8.88 8.11
N ILE A 204 -4.90 -7.84 7.28
CA ILE A 204 -3.82 -6.89 7.12
C ILE A 204 -4.37 -5.52 7.46
N GLU A 205 -3.72 -4.84 8.40
CA GLU A 205 -4.17 -3.56 8.94
C GLU A 205 -3.02 -2.57 8.99
N THR A 206 -3.33 -1.28 8.86
CA THR A 206 -2.38 -0.20 9.13
C THR A 206 -2.76 0.50 10.43
N TYR A 207 -1.81 0.61 11.36
CA TYR A 207 -1.97 1.22 12.66
C TYR A 207 -1.26 2.57 12.69
N PRO A 208 -1.99 3.69 12.73
CA PRO A 208 -1.38 4.99 12.96
C PRO A 208 -0.92 5.10 14.42
N TYR A 209 0.20 5.79 14.62
CA TYR A 209 0.79 6.08 15.91
C TYR A 209 1.17 7.55 15.98
N LEU A 210 0.97 8.14 17.15
CA LEU A 210 1.34 9.52 17.47
C LEU A 210 2.23 9.53 18.71
N TRP A 211 3.33 10.25 18.65
CA TRP A 211 4.17 10.48 19.83
C TRP A 211 3.54 11.53 20.74
N MET A 212 3.29 11.15 21.99
CA MET A 212 2.63 11.99 23.00
C MET A 212 3.60 12.28 24.16
N GLY A 213 4.78 12.83 23.85
CA GLY A 213 5.76 13.27 24.84
C GLY A 213 6.71 12.18 25.29
N ASP A 214 6.21 11.09 25.88
CA ASP A 214 6.99 9.97 26.42
C ASP A 214 6.51 8.58 25.93
N VAL A 215 5.35 8.53 25.28
CA VAL A 215 4.71 7.30 24.83
C VAL A 215 4.16 7.43 23.41
N TRP A 216 4.21 6.32 22.68
CA TRP A 216 3.49 6.16 21.43
C TRP A 216 2.03 5.81 21.71
N HIS A 217 1.11 6.62 21.19
CA HIS A 217 -0.32 6.41 21.28
C HIS A 217 -0.88 5.94 19.93
N LYS A 218 -1.65 4.86 19.93
CA LYS A 218 -2.41 4.40 18.75
C LYS A 218 -3.81 5.03 18.76
N PRO A 219 -4.08 6.12 18.02
CA PRO A 219 -5.44 6.63 17.91
C PRO A 219 -6.36 5.61 17.22
N ASN A 220 -7.63 5.59 17.62
CA ASN A 220 -8.65 4.77 16.94
C ASN A 220 -8.93 5.28 15.52
N LYS A 221 -8.77 6.59 15.28
CA LYS A 221 -8.97 7.21 13.97
C LYS A 221 -7.76 6.95 13.08
N GLY A 222 -8.03 6.52 11.84
CA GLY A 222 -7.00 6.28 10.82
C GLY A 222 -6.50 4.84 10.76
N LEU A 223 -6.99 3.95 11.64
CA LEU A 223 -6.82 2.52 11.44
C LEU A 223 -7.53 2.11 10.15
N GLN A 224 -6.82 1.41 9.27
CA GLN A 224 -7.39 0.88 8.04
C GLN A 224 -7.23 -0.63 7.99
N VAL A 225 -8.31 -1.33 7.65
CA VAL A 225 -8.27 -2.76 7.31
C VAL A 225 -8.08 -2.84 5.81
N LEU A 226 -6.89 -3.27 5.37
CA LEU A 226 -6.58 -3.41 3.94
C LEU A 226 -7.19 -4.70 3.37
N GLN A 227 -7.12 -5.77 4.16
CA GLN A 227 -7.61 -7.08 3.75
C GLN A 227 -8.19 -7.81 4.94
N ARG A 228 -9.29 -8.51 4.71
CA ARG A 228 -9.88 -9.45 5.67
C ARG A 228 -10.36 -10.67 4.92
N LEU A 229 -9.81 -11.82 5.26
CA LEU A 229 -10.20 -13.11 4.70
C LEU A 229 -10.61 -14.06 5.84
N ARG A 230 -11.57 -14.94 5.52
CA ARG A 230 -11.93 -16.09 6.32
C ARG A 230 -11.84 -17.30 5.40
N LEU A 231 -10.91 -18.21 5.69
CA LEU A 231 -10.50 -19.30 4.79
C LEU A 231 -10.45 -20.63 5.55
N ASP A 232 -10.48 -21.76 4.83
CA ASP A 232 -10.07 -23.05 5.38
C ASP A 232 -8.57 -23.03 5.70
N GLY A 233 -8.15 -23.68 6.79
CA GLY A 233 -6.75 -23.70 7.21
C GLY A 233 -5.79 -24.23 6.16
N ARG A 234 -6.22 -25.17 5.30
CA ARG A 234 -5.40 -25.72 4.20
C ARG A 234 -5.26 -24.72 3.05
N GLU A 235 -6.28 -23.92 2.80
CA GLU A 235 -6.21 -22.81 1.82
C GLU A 235 -5.27 -21.73 2.35
N PHE A 236 -5.41 -21.38 3.64
CA PHE A 236 -4.53 -20.43 4.31
C PHE A 236 -3.06 -20.87 4.28
N ALA A 237 -2.78 -22.16 4.52
CA ALA A 237 -1.43 -22.70 4.46
C ALA A 237 -0.77 -22.48 3.08
N LYS A 238 -1.52 -22.66 1.98
CA LYS A 238 -1.06 -22.47 0.60
C LYS A 238 -1.02 -21.01 0.13
N MET A 239 -1.65 -20.11 0.87
CA MET A 239 -1.77 -18.71 0.46
C MET A 239 -0.40 -18.02 0.51
N GLY A 240 -0.07 -17.31 -0.58
CA GLY A 240 1.00 -16.33 -0.66
C GLY A 240 0.44 -14.93 -0.91
N TYR A 241 0.63 -14.03 0.05
CA TYR A 241 0.14 -12.65 0.00
C TYR A 241 1.07 -11.75 0.83
N VAL A 242 1.84 -10.91 0.16
CA VAL A 242 2.76 -9.94 0.77
C VAL A 242 2.44 -8.51 0.35
N TYR A 243 2.88 -7.56 1.16
CA TYR A 243 2.69 -6.14 0.96
C TYR A 243 4.04 -5.43 0.84
N ASP A 244 4.27 -4.76 -0.29
CA ASP A 244 5.50 -4.00 -0.53
C ASP A 244 5.19 -2.49 -0.63
N PRO A 245 5.64 -1.67 0.33
CA PRO A 245 5.45 -0.22 0.28
C PRO A 245 6.01 0.44 -0.99
N ALA A 246 6.99 -0.16 -1.66
CA ALA A 246 7.55 0.37 -2.92
C ALA A 246 6.53 0.37 -4.08
N LEU A 247 5.44 -0.40 -3.95
CA LEU A 247 4.34 -0.47 -4.90
C LEU A 247 3.12 0.36 -4.47
N GLY A 248 3.19 1.04 -3.32
CA GLY A 248 2.05 1.75 -2.72
C GLY A 248 1.97 3.23 -3.07
N GLY A 249 0.76 3.80 -2.99
CA GLY A 249 0.54 5.25 -3.03
C GLY A 249 0.95 5.96 -4.33
N ILE A 250 0.94 5.24 -5.46
CA ILE A 250 1.38 5.73 -6.77
C ILE A 250 0.42 6.81 -7.26
N ALA A 251 0.91 8.05 -7.33
CA ALA A 251 0.13 9.18 -7.82
C ALA A 251 -0.04 9.11 -9.34
N VAL A 252 -1.28 9.04 -9.80
CA VAL A 252 -1.66 9.13 -11.21
C VAL A 252 -2.27 10.48 -11.48
N LYS A 253 -1.88 11.11 -12.59
CA LYS A 253 -2.41 12.38 -13.08
C LYS A 253 -3.13 12.20 -14.41
N ALA A 254 -4.08 13.09 -14.71
CA ALA A 254 -4.86 13.07 -15.94
C ALA A 254 -3.94 13.21 -17.17
N GLY A 255 -4.08 12.31 -18.15
CA GLY A 255 -3.31 12.35 -19.38
C GLY A 255 -1.82 12.00 -19.25
N GLU A 256 -1.36 11.64 -18.05
CA GLU A 256 0.05 11.32 -17.80
C GLU A 256 0.31 9.81 -17.64
N THR A 257 1.56 9.42 -17.89
CA THR A 257 2.09 8.09 -17.60
C THR A 257 2.95 8.16 -16.36
N THR A 258 2.52 7.54 -15.27
CA THR A 258 3.37 7.33 -14.10
C THR A 258 4.24 6.11 -14.35
N LYS A 259 5.54 6.31 -14.55
CA LYS A 259 6.50 5.23 -14.78
C LYS A 259 6.91 4.57 -13.46
N LEU A 260 6.83 3.24 -13.38
CA LEU A 260 7.29 2.45 -12.24
C LEU A 260 7.93 1.14 -12.71
N ASP A 261 9.25 1.03 -12.58
CA ASP A 261 9.96 -0.22 -12.82
C ASP A 261 10.13 -0.95 -11.48
N TYR A 262 9.97 -2.27 -11.46
CA TYR A 262 10.01 -3.06 -10.21
C TYR A 262 10.68 -4.42 -10.40
N THR A 263 11.49 -4.81 -9.42
CA THR A 263 12.15 -6.12 -9.40
C THR A 263 11.38 -7.07 -8.48
N LEU A 264 10.73 -8.06 -9.09
CA LEU A 264 10.03 -9.13 -8.41
C LEU A 264 11.03 -10.02 -7.64
N PRO A 265 10.76 -10.30 -6.36
CA PRO A 265 11.64 -11.13 -5.55
C PRO A 265 11.59 -12.58 -6.02
N ASN A 266 12.71 -13.31 -5.86
CA ASN A 266 12.80 -14.72 -6.29
C ASN A 266 11.83 -15.66 -5.58
N LYS A 267 11.44 -15.31 -4.36
CA LYS A 267 10.37 -15.93 -3.56
C LYS A 267 9.66 -14.82 -2.81
N LEU A 268 8.41 -15.05 -2.40
CA LEU A 268 7.73 -14.07 -1.57
C LEU A 268 8.50 -13.87 -0.25
N PRO A 269 8.84 -12.63 0.13
CA PRO A 269 9.56 -12.36 1.37
C PRO A 269 8.63 -12.49 2.57
N ALA A 270 8.92 -13.45 3.45
CA ALA A 270 8.12 -13.69 4.66
C ALA A 270 8.08 -12.48 5.61
N SER A 271 9.02 -11.54 5.51
CA SER A 271 9.03 -10.30 6.28
C SER A 271 7.92 -9.32 5.87
N LEU A 272 7.34 -9.48 4.66
CA LEU A 272 6.35 -8.55 4.10
C LEU A 272 4.93 -9.13 4.10
N GLY A 273 4.71 -10.32 4.64
CA GLY A 273 3.36 -10.90 4.77
C GLY A 273 3.36 -12.41 4.77
N LYS A 274 2.19 -12.99 4.44
CA LYS A 274 1.97 -14.43 4.45
C LYS A 274 2.63 -15.07 3.23
N VAL A 275 3.47 -16.07 3.48
CA VAL A 275 4.05 -16.94 2.44
C VAL A 275 3.51 -18.35 2.62
N PRO A 276 3.42 -19.17 1.55
CA PRO A 276 3.03 -20.56 1.70
C PRO A 276 3.88 -21.29 2.74
N GLU A 277 3.25 -22.13 3.56
CA GLU A 277 3.90 -22.97 4.59
C GLU A 277 4.55 -24.22 3.96
#